data_AF-A0A397HR99-F1
#
_entry.id   AF-A0A397HR99-F1
#
_cell.length_a   1.000
_cell.length_b   1.000
_cell.length_c   1.000
_cell.angle_alpha   90.00
_cell.angle_beta   90.00
_cell.angle_gamma   90.00
#
_symmetry.space_group_name_H-M   'P 1'
#
loop_
_entity.id
_entity.type
_entity.pdbx_description
1 polymer ?
#
loop_
_entity_poly.entity_id
_entity_poly.type
_entity_poly.pdbx_seq_one_letter_code
_entity_poly.pdbx_strand_id
1 'polypeptide(L)'
;MRLKIALNDACNIARARNGFCLSDIYINISTPLRWKCSKNHEWDAPLDRIKYKNTWCPVCAGRHPFHLEIAKKIAIDRSGLCLSTQCTATKELLQWRCSKGHEWSATYNNVIHNKNWCIKCSHRKPCTLESLLLWRCAVSHEWNASLESVKNKNTWCPHCIGGRPRYTLEDARKIAHDRNGKCLSEKYINNMTALLWCCFKGHEWNATFNSIKNANSWCPHCSGRYACNIDQAKQIAFSRNGECLSTSYFNNYSDLLWKCVKGHIWHATLNAIKDRNTWCPFCPKYKREKLCREILTEYLGSPSLTRRPEFLKTQEHLNGLELDTFYPQYGFAIEVQGIQHEKYHEFFHKSDPNNFIKQQTRDQLKRELCEENQIALRYVWYYEDPYVVIPEHLRELGLIE
;
A
#
# COMPACT_ATOMS: atom_id res chain seq x y z
N MET A 1 12.00 -26.37 13.98
CA MET A 1 11.63 -27.77 13.70
C MET A 1 10.11 -27.83 13.50
N ARG A 2 9.59 -27.78 12.26
CA ARG A 2 8.13 -27.84 12.02
C ARG A 2 7.69 -29.29 12.12
N LEU A 3 6.89 -29.62 13.15
CA LEU A 3 6.27 -30.94 13.34
C LEU A 3 5.53 -31.37 12.04
N LYS A 4 5.81 -32.58 11.55
CA LYS A 4 5.10 -33.19 10.42
C LYS A 4 3.65 -33.38 10.83
N ILE A 5 2.76 -32.56 10.26
CA ILE A 5 1.31 -32.71 10.40
C ILE A 5 0.91 -34.00 9.69
N ALA A 6 0.24 -34.91 10.39
CA ALA A 6 -0.23 -36.19 9.85
C ALA A 6 -1.76 -36.21 9.73
N LEU A 7 -2.31 -37.15 8.95
CA LEU A 7 -3.77 -37.35 8.82
C LEU A 7 -4.47 -37.48 10.19
N ASN A 8 -3.76 -38.03 11.19
CA ASN A 8 -4.24 -38.15 12.56
C ASN A 8 -4.61 -36.79 13.20
N ASP A 9 -3.90 -35.71 12.85
CA ASP A 9 -4.21 -34.36 13.34
C ASP A 9 -5.57 -33.88 12.80
N ALA A 10 -5.89 -34.17 11.55
CA ALA A 10 -7.18 -33.83 10.95
C ALA A 10 -8.33 -34.58 11.64
N CYS A 11 -8.14 -35.88 11.89
CA CYS A 11 -9.11 -36.70 12.62
C CYS A 11 -9.32 -36.22 14.06
N ASN A 12 -8.25 -35.86 14.78
CA ASN A 12 -8.34 -35.34 16.14
C ASN A 12 -9.07 -33.99 16.20
N ILE A 13 -8.78 -33.08 15.27
CA ILE A 13 -9.48 -31.79 15.17
C ILE A 13 -10.97 -32.00 14.84
N ALA A 14 -11.29 -32.99 13.99
CA ALA A 14 -12.67 -33.30 13.67
C ALA A 14 -13.44 -33.80 14.88
N ARG A 15 -12.88 -34.76 15.64
CA ARG A 15 -13.49 -35.30 16.86
C ARG A 15 -13.70 -34.22 17.92
N ALA A 16 -12.71 -33.33 18.11
CA ALA A 16 -12.82 -32.21 19.06
C ALA A 16 -13.98 -31.24 18.73
N ARG A 17 -14.45 -31.21 17.47
CA ARG A 17 -15.57 -30.38 17.01
C ARG A 17 -16.84 -31.20 16.74
N ASN A 18 -16.96 -32.38 17.35
CA ASN A 18 -18.07 -33.32 17.18
C ASN A 18 -18.34 -33.64 15.70
N GLY A 19 -17.29 -33.88 14.92
CA GLY A 19 -17.37 -34.27 13.52
C GLY A 19 -16.33 -35.33 13.14
N PHE A 20 -16.26 -35.62 11.85
CA PHE A 20 -15.43 -36.66 11.26
C PHE A 20 -14.62 -36.11 10.09
N CYS A 21 -13.38 -36.59 9.94
CA CYS A 21 -12.63 -36.48 8.70
C CYS A 21 -12.90 -37.76 7.91
N LEU A 22 -13.40 -37.63 6.68
CA LEU A 22 -13.78 -38.74 5.80
C LEU A 22 -12.69 -39.08 4.76
N SER A 23 -11.60 -38.31 4.73
CA SER A 23 -10.46 -38.58 3.85
C SER A 23 -9.48 -39.56 4.49
N ASP A 24 -9.06 -40.56 3.72
CA ASP A 24 -8.10 -41.59 4.15
C ASP A 24 -6.66 -41.28 3.74
N ILE A 25 -6.46 -40.22 2.94
CA ILE A 25 -5.14 -39.83 2.40
C ILE A 25 -4.88 -38.36 2.74
N TYR A 26 -3.70 -38.09 3.30
CA TYR A 26 -3.19 -36.74 3.54
C TYR A 26 -1.94 -36.48 2.70
N ILE A 27 -2.03 -35.55 1.76
CA ILE A 27 -0.91 -35.19 0.88
C ILE A 27 -0.14 -34.00 1.47
N ASN A 28 -0.83 -32.89 1.74
CA ASN A 28 -0.26 -31.70 2.36
C ASN A 28 -1.38 -30.85 3.01
N ILE A 29 -1.00 -29.77 3.68
CA ILE A 29 -1.93 -28.95 4.48
C ILE A 29 -2.92 -28.13 3.65
N SER A 30 -2.61 -27.90 2.37
CA SER A 30 -3.39 -27.10 1.42
C SER A 30 -4.29 -27.96 0.54
N THR A 31 -4.07 -29.28 0.48
CA THR A 31 -4.96 -30.20 -0.23
C THR A 31 -6.28 -30.33 0.54
N PRO A 32 -7.44 -30.16 -0.12
CA PRO A 32 -8.73 -30.33 0.53
C PRO A 32 -8.91 -31.74 1.09
N LEU A 33 -9.35 -31.83 2.35
CA LEU A 33 -9.86 -33.05 2.97
C LEU A 33 -11.38 -32.97 3.03
N ARG A 34 -12.04 -34.12 3.07
CA ARG A 34 -13.49 -34.27 3.21
C ARG A 34 -13.85 -34.31 4.69
N TRP A 35 -14.76 -33.45 5.12
CA TRP A 35 -15.18 -33.30 6.52
C TRP A 35 -16.68 -33.52 6.67
N LYS A 36 -17.10 -33.98 7.86
CA LYS A 36 -18.51 -34.17 8.24
C LYS A 36 -18.76 -33.61 9.64
N CYS A 37 -19.82 -32.81 9.84
CA CYS A 37 -20.16 -32.25 11.16
C CYS A 37 -21.22 -33.08 11.90
N SER A 38 -21.49 -32.76 13.16
CA SER A 38 -22.53 -33.38 14.00
C SER A 38 -23.95 -33.32 13.40
N LYS A 39 -24.24 -32.35 12.54
CA LYS A 39 -25.51 -32.23 11.80
C LYS A 39 -25.50 -32.97 10.45
N ASN A 40 -24.55 -33.89 10.24
CA ASN A 40 -24.36 -34.67 9.01
C ASN A 40 -24.06 -33.88 7.72
N HIS A 41 -23.72 -32.59 7.80
CA HIS A 41 -23.25 -31.86 6.62
C HIS A 41 -21.82 -32.29 6.25
N GLU A 42 -21.61 -32.55 4.96
CA GLU A 42 -20.30 -32.87 4.38
C GLU A 42 -19.76 -31.72 3.54
N TRP A 43 -18.45 -31.45 3.63
CA TRP A 43 -17.79 -30.42 2.80
C TRP A 43 -16.31 -30.70 2.62
N ASP A 44 -15.73 -30.13 1.57
CA ASP A 44 -14.29 -30.18 1.29
C ASP A 44 -13.60 -28.90 1.79
N ALA A 45 -12.54 -29.06 2.57
CA ALA A 45 -11.72 -27.94 3.03
C ALA A 45 -10.29 -28.38 3.36
N PRO A 46 -9.28 -27.54 3.10
CA PRO A 46 -7.91 -27.82 3.50
C PRO A 46 -7.72 -27.69 5.03
N LEU A 47 -6.77 -28.46 5.56
CA LEU A 47 -6.51 -28.53 7.01
C LEU A 47 -6.02 -27.20 7.60
N ASP A 48 -5.32 -26.37 6.80
CA ASP A 48 -4.84 -25.04 7.21
C ASP A 48 -5.98 -24.11 7.64
N ARG A 49 -7.10 -24.15 6.90
CA ARG A 49 -8.28 -23.31 7.11
C ARG A 49 -9.05 -23.75 8.35
N ILE A 50 -9.07 -25.05 8.61
CA ILE A 50 -9.74 -25.65 9.76
C ILE A 50 -8.94 -25.40 11.05
N LYS A 51 -7.60 -25.61 10.99
CA LYS A 51 -6.68 -25.52 12.12
C LYS A 51 -6.30 -24.09 12.49
N TYR A 52 -5.89 -23.27 11.54
CA TYR A 52 -5.35 -21.93 11.82
C TYR A 52 -6.37 -20.80 11.66
N LYS A 53 -7.35 -20.95 10.76
CA LYS A 53 -8.37 -19.91 10.51
C LYS A 53 -9.68 -20.13 11.29
N ASN A 54 -9.70 -21.13 12.19
CA ASN A 54 -10.83 -21.50 13.04
C ASN A 54 -12.17 -21.66 12.28
N THR A 55 -12.12 -22.07 11.01
CA THR A 55 -13.33 -22.32 10.21
C THR A 55 -13.79 -23.77 10.37
N TRP A 56 -15.10 -24.01 10.25
CA TRP A 56 -15.71 -25.34 10.36
C TRP A 56 -16.78 -25.53 9.29
N CYS A 57 -17.88 -26.19 9.64
CA CYS A 57 -18.99 -26.47 8.75
C CYS A 57 -19.60 -25.17 8.18
N PRO A 58 -19.51 -24.94 6.86
CA PRO A 58 -20.04 -23.74 6.23
C PRO A 58 -21.56 -23.69 6.36
N VAL A 59 -22.25 -24.82 6.24
CA VAL A 59 -23.70 -24.91 6.39
C VAL A 59 -24.18 -24.51 7.79
N CYS A 60 -23.53 -25.00 8.85
CA CYS A 60 -23.86 -24.60 10.23
C CYS A 60 -23.53 -23.12 10.51
N ALA A 61 -22.54 -22.55 9.80
CA ALA A 61 -22.20 -21.14 9.86
C ALA A 61 -23.07 -20.26 8.94
N GLY A 62 -24.15 -20.80 8.36
CA GLY A 62 -25.07 -20.11 7.46
C GLY A 62 -24.51 -19.87 6.05
N ARG A 63 -23.36 -20.43 5.71
CA ARG A 63 -22.74 -20.38 4.38
C ARG A 63 -23.15 -21.64 3.60
N HIS A 64 -24.28 -21.57 2.91
CA HIS A 64 -24.76 -22.69 2.10
C HIS A 64 -23.99 -22.74 0.76
N PRO A 65 -23.47 -23.91 0.34
CA PRO A 65 -23.15 -24.14 -1.06
C PRO A 65 -24.42 -23.92 -1.88
N PHE A 66 -24.34 -23.09 -2.91
CA PHE A 66 -25.51 -22.73 -3.71
C PHE A 66 -26.01 -23.94 -4.49
N HIS A 67 -27.19 -24.42 -4.15
CA HIS A 67 -27.91 -25.47 -4.88
C HIS A 67 -29.38 -25.07 -4.96
N LEU A 68 -29.97 -25.09 -6.16
CA LEU A 68 -31.33 -24.62 -6.43
C LEU A 68 -32.38 -25.28 -5.51
N GLU A 69 -32.18 -26.55 -5.17
CA GLU A 69 -33.05 -27.30 -4.25
C GLU A 69 -33.08 -26.71 -2.82
N ILE A 70 -31.97 -26.13 -2.35
CA ILE A 70 -31.92 -25.44 -1.05
C ILE A 70 -32.72 -24.14 -1.12
N ALA A 71 -32.67 -23.40 -2.24
CA ALA A 71 -33.47 -22.20 -2.44
C ALA A 71 -34.98 -22.51 -2.45
N LYS A 72 -35.39 -23.60 -3.10
CA LYS A 72 -36.78 -24.08 -3.10
C LYS A 72 -37.26 -24.46 -1.69
N LYS A 73 -36.45 -25.21 -0.93
CA LYS A 73 -36.78 -25.60 0.45
C LYS A 73 -36.99 -24.39 1.35
N ILE A 74 -36.10 -23.40 1.28
CA ILE A 74 -36.21 -22.19 2.10
C ILE A 74 -37.41 -21.32 1.67
N ALA A 75 -37.77 -21.34 0.38
CA ALA A 75 -38.97 -20.67 -0.07
C ALA A 75 -40.23 -21.31 0.55
N ILE A 76 -40.29 -22.64 0.59
CA ILE A 76 -41.38 -23.39 1.22
C ILE A 76 -41.47 -23.09 2.71
N ASP A 77 -40.34 -23.08 3.43
CA ASP A 77 -40.29 -22.76 4.87
C ASP A 77 -40.85 -21.36 5.19
N ARG A 78 -40.80 -20.43 4.23
CA ARG A 78 -41.34 -19.06 4.34
C ARG A 78 -42.71 -18.88 3.69
N SER A 79 -43.41 -20.00 3.47
CA SER A 79 -44.71 -20.05 2.82
C SER A 79 -44.71 -19.36 1.45
N GLY A 80 -43.73 -19.66 0.61
CA GLY A 80 -43.69 -19.21 -0.78
C GLY A 80 -42.95 -20.16 -1.70
N LEU A 81 -42.65 -19.70 -2.91
CA LEU A 81 -42.14 -20.51 -4.01
C LEU A 81 -40.94 -19.82 -4.68
N CYS A 82 -39.94 -20.61 -5.06
CA CYS A 82 -38.92 -20.19 -6.01
C CYS A 82 -39.37 -20.66 -7.40
N LEU A 83 -39.59 -19.72 -8.32
CA LEU A 83 -40.10 -19.99 -9.67
C LEU A 83 -38.99 -20.27 -10.68
N SER A 84 -37.73 -20.01 -10.33
CA SER A 84 -36.59 -20.25 -11.21
C SER A 84 -36.29 -21.75 -11.36
N THR A 85 -36.18 -22.21 -12.61
CA THR A 85 -35.94 -23.62 -12.97
C THR A 85 -34.47 -23.96 -13.17
N GLN A 86 -33.62 -22.97 -13.42
CA GLN A 86 -32.16 -23.14 -13.58
C GLN A 86 -31.43 -21.93 -12.98
N CYS A 87 -30.31 -22.18 -12.28
CA CYS A 87 -29.44 -21.12 -11.79
C CYS A 87 -28.02 -21.68 -11.58
N THR A 88 -27.02 -20.98 -12.08
CA THR A 88 -25.62 -21.44 -12.07
C THR A 88 -24.77 -20.72 -11.02
N ALA A 89 -25.20 -19.56 -10.51
CA ALA A 89 -24.40 -18.75 -9.58
C ALA A 89 -25.19 -17.98 -8.51
N THR A 90 -24.58 -17.80 -7.33
CA THR A 90 -25.15 -17.10 -6.15
C THR A 90 -25.57 -15.64 -6.37
N LYS A 91 -25.03 -15.01 -7.42
CA LYS A 91 -25.28 -13.59 -7.77
C LYS A 91 -26.40 -13.42 -8.80
N GLU A 92 -26.92 -14.50 -9.38
CA GLU A 92 -28.04 -14.42 -10.32
C GLU A 92 -29.34 -14.07 -9.60
N LEU A 93 -30.20 -13.33 -10.28
CA LEU A 93 -31.52 -12.95 -9.78
C LEU A 93 -32.47 -14.15 -9.95
N LEU A 94 -32.90 -14.72 -8.83
CA LEU A 94 -33.93 -15.75 -8.79
C LEU A 94 -35.31 -15.10 -8.72
N GLN A 95 -36.31 -15.75 -9.29
CA GLN A 95 -37.73 -15.35 -9.20
C GLN A 95 -38.37 -16.03 -8.00
N TRP A 96 -39.02 -15.23 -7.15
CA TRP A 96 -39.65 -15.67 -5.91
C TRP A 96 -41.11 -15.25 -5.88
N ARG A 97 -41.96 -16.03 -5.23
CA ARG A 97 -43.37 -15.74 -4.96
C ARG A 97 -43.69 -15.97 -3.49
N CYS A 98 -44.36 -15.04 -2.82
CA CYS A 98 -44.79 -15.21 -1.41
C CYS A 98 -46.20 -15.81 -1.31
N SER A 99 -46.64 -16.19 -0.11
CA SER A 99 -47.99 -16.70 0.17
C SER A 99 -49.13 -15.78 -0.26
N LYS A 100 -48.89 -14.46 -0.31
CA LYS A 100 -49.87 -13.48 -0.79
C LYS A 100 -49.86 -13.28 -2.31
N GLY A 101 -49.13 -14.11 -3.06
CA GLY A 101 -49.07 -14.06 -4.53
C GLY A 101 -48.12 -13.02 -5.12
N HIS A 102 -47.40 -12.24 -4.30
CA HIS A 102 -46.44 -11.26 -4.82
C HIS A 102 -45.20 -11.94 -5.38
N GLU A 103 -44.84 -11.56 -6.60
CA GLU A 103 -43.64 -12.00 -7.31
C GLU A 103 -42.55 -10.92 -7.30
N TRP A 104 -41.29 -11.33 -7.11
CA TRP A 104 -40.15 -10.43 -7.21
C TRP A 104 -38.87 -11.17 -7.61
N SER A 105 -37.91 -10.42 -8.14
CA SER A 105 -36.58 -10.92 -8.49
C SER A 105 -35.56 -10.51 -7.43
N ALA A 106 -34.85 -11.47 -6.85
CA ALA A 106 -33.81 -11.21 -5.85
C ALA A 106 -32.73 -12.30 -5.87
N THR A 107 -31.51 -11.92 -5.49
CA THR A 107 -30.42 -12.90 -5.37
C THR A 107 -30.60 -13.80 -4.15
N TYR A 108 -30.05 -15.00 -4.22
CA TYR A 108 -30.08 -15.97 -3.11
C TYR A 108 -29.57 -15.38 -1.80
N ASN A 109 -28.42 -14.69 -1.84
CA ASN A 109 -27.84 -14.07 -0.65
C ASN A 109 -28.76 -12.99 -0.03
N ASN A 110 -29.46 -12.21 -0.86
CA ASN A 110 -30.34 -11.17 -0.37
C ASN A 110 -31.59 -11.74 0.32
N VAL A 111 -32.08 -12.89 -0.12
CA VAL A 111 -33.25 -13.56 0.50
C VAL A 111 -32.84 -14.32 1.77
N ILE A 112 -31.64 -14.90 1.82
CA ILE A 112 -31.19 -15.71 2.96
C ILE A 112 -30.60 -14.85 4.08
N HIS A 113 -29.68 -13.93 3.75
CA HIS A 113 -28.91 -13.19 4.76
C HIS A 113 -29.58 -11.89 5.19
N ASN A 114 -30.27 -11.20 4.28
CA ASN A 114 -31.05 -10.02 4.63
C ASN A 114 -32.49 -10.49 4.86
N LYS A 115 -33.09 -10.22 6.02
CA LYS A 115 -34.45 -10.67 6.42
C LYS A 115 -35.60 -10.06 5.57
N ASN A 116 -35.33 -9.72 4.32
CA ASN A 116 -36.21 -9.06 3.37
C ASN A 116 -36.84 -10.12 2.46
N TRP A 117 -37.97 -10.68 2.89
CA TRP A 117 -38.73 -11.66 2.11
C TRP A 117 -39.53 -10.97 0.99
N CYS A 118 -40.65 -10.31 1.30
CA CYS A 118 -41.47 -9.63 0.31
C CYS A 118 -41.70 -8.17 0.71
N ILE A 119 -41.24 -7.23 -0.13
CA ILE A 119 -41.33 -5.77 0.10
C ILE A 119 -42.80 -5.31 0.21
N LYS A 120 -43.70 -5.91 -0.58
CA LYS A 120 -45.14 -5.62 -0.53
C LYS A 120 -45.81 -6.16 0.74
N CYS A 121 -45.25 -7.20 1.35
CA CYS A 121 -45.75 -7.73 2.63
C CYS A 121 -45.12 -7.05 3.84
N SER A 122 -43.89 -6.53 3.72
CA SER A 122 -43.17 -5.85 4.80
C SER A 122 -43.68 -4.42 5.04
N HIS A 123 -44.19 -3.75 4.01
CA HIS A 123 -44.81 -2.44 4.14
C HIS A 123 -46.34 -2.56 4.05
N ARG A 124 -47.04 -2.39 5.18
CA ARG A 124 -48.50 -2.29 5.18
C ARG A 124 -48.96 -1.03 4.43
N LYS A 125 -49.91 -1.24 3.49
CA LYS A 125 -50.77 -0.33 2.69
C LYS A 125 -50.29 0.09 1.28
N PRO A 126 -51.07 -0.19 0.22
CA PRO A 126 -50.89 0.39 -1.11
C PRO A 126 -51.45 1.83 -1.15
N CYS A 127 -50.68 2.76 -1.71
CA CYS A 127 -51.11 4.13 -1.97
C CYS A 127 -51.56 4.20 -3.43
N THR A 128 -52.85 4.44 -3.69
CA THR A 128 -53.39 4.60 -5.05
C THR A 128 -53.05 5.99 -5.59
N LEU A 129 -52.89 6.08 -6.92
CA LEU A 129 -52.45 7.28 -7.65
C LEU A 129 -53.34 8.52 -7.40
N GLU A 130 -54.61 8.31 -7.03
CA GLU A 130 -55.60 9.37 -6.77
C GLU A 130 -55.33 10.20 -5.51
N SER A 131 -54.40 9.79 -4.65
CA SER A 131 -54.10 10.49 -3.38
C SER A 131 -52.90 11.44 -3.44
N LEU A 132 -52.31 11.62 -4.62
CA LEU A 132 -51.11 12.43 -4.82
C LEU A 132 -51.46 13.82 -5.35
N LEU A 133 -51.00 14.85 -4.65
CA LEU A 133 -51.11 16.25 -5.07
C LEU A 133 -49.82 16.67 -5.77
N LEU A 134 -49.91 17.61 -6.72
CA LEU A 134 -48.75 18.21 -7.38
C LEU A 134 -48.23 19.39 -6.54
N TRP A 135 -46.95 19.34 -6.17
CA TRP A 135 -46.28 20.35 -5.35
C TRP A 135 -45.16 21.03 -6.13
N ARG A 136 -44.95 22.33 -5.90
CA ARG A 136 -43.84 23.11 -6.47
C ARG A 136 -42.98 23.73 -5.37
N CYS A 137 -41.66 23.61 -5.45
CA CYS A 137 -40.73 24.23 -4.48
C CYS A 137 -40.24 25.61 -4.94
N ALA A 138 -39.55 26.33 -4.06
CA ALA A 138 -38.96 27.65 -4.36
C ALA A 138 -37.94 27.64 -5.51
N VAL A 139 -37.35 26.47 -5.81
CA VAL A 139 -36.41 26.26 -6.93
C VAL A 139 -37.13 25.60 -8.13
N SER A 140 -38.44 25.82 -8.24
CA SER A 140 -39.29 25.42 -9.38
C SER A 140 -39.41 23.92 -9.67
N HIS A 141 -38.94 23.03 -8.77
CA HIS A 141 -39.14 21.59 -8.95
C HIS A 141 -40.60 21.22 -8.68
N GLU A 142 -41.18 20.41 -9.57
CA GLU A 142 -42.53 19.88 -9.46
C GLU A 142 -42.50 18.39 -9.13
N TRP A 143 -43.30 17.95 -8.15
CA TRP A 143 -43.39 16.53 -7.79
C TRP A 143 -44.76 16.16 -7.22
N ASN A 144 -45.11 14.88 -7.35
CA ASN A 144 -46.34 14.32 -6.79
C ASN A 144 -46.09 13.73 -5.41
N ALA A 145 -46.85 14.16 -4.41
CA ALA A 145 -46.80 13.63 -3.04
C ALA A 145 -48.16 13.74 -2.35
N SER A 146 -48.45 12.83 -1.42
CA SER A 146 -49.65 12.95 -0.59
C SER A 146 -49.49 14.05 0.47
N LEU A 147 -50.60 14.69 0.83
CA LEU A 147 -50.65 15.71 1.89
C LEU A 147 -50.09 15.21 3.23
N GLU A 148 -50.37 13.94 3.56
CA GLU A 148 -49.90 13.30 4.79
C GLU A 148 -48.36 13.18 4.81
N SER A 149 -47.73 12.88 3.66
CA SER A 149 -46.27 12.82 3.54
C SER A 149 -45.65 14.19 3.85
N VAL A 150 -46.12 15.23 3.16
CA VAL A 150 -45.57 16.58 3.27
C VAL A 150 -45.77 17.17 4.67
N LYS A 151 -46.94 16.97 5.29
CA LYS A 151 -47.27 17.56 6.59
C LYS A 151 -46.69 16.78 7.78
N ASN A 152 -46.75 15.45 7.76
CA ASN A 152 -46.50 14.63 8.96
C ASN A 152 -45.16 13.90 8.93
N LYS A 153 -44.53 13.74 7.76
CA LYS A 153 -43.27 12.97 7.62
C LYS A 153 -42.03 13.84 7.38
N ASN A 154 -42.17 15.16 7.47
CA ASN A 154 -41.08 16.13 7.25
C ASN A 154 -40.37 15.94 5.89
N THR A 155 -41.11 15.42 4.90
CA THR A 155 -40.61 15.15 3.55
C THR A 155 -41.03 16.30 2.64
N TRP A 156 -40.05 17.10 2.20
CA TRP A 156 -40.25 18.18 1.22
C TRP A 156 -39.34 17.97 0.02
N CYS A 157 -39.83 18.31 -1.18
CA CYS A 157 -39.16 18.26 -2.49
C CYS A 157 -38.13 17.11 -2.63
N PRO A 158 -38.44 16.02 -3.37
CA PRO A 158 -37.51 14.89 -3.56
C PRO A 158 -36.22 15.28 -4.28
N HIS A 159 -36.26 16.36 -5.07
CA HIS A 159 -35.08 16.94 -5.71
C HIS A 159 -34.25 17.84 -4.78
N CYS A 160 -34.78 18.13 -3.58
CA CYS A 160 -34.19 19.00 -2.58
C CYS A 160 -33.89 18.25 -1.26
N ILE A 161 -33.91 16.92 -1.25
CA ILE A 161 -33.77 16.10 -0.03
C ILE A 161 -32.49 16.49 0.73
N GLY A 162 -32.68 17.02 1.95
CA GLY A 162 -31.60 17.35 2.88
C GLY A 162 -31.71 18.69 3.61
N GLY A 163 -32.72 19.53 3.36
CA GLY A 163 -33.04 20.70 4.21
C GLY A 163 -31.92 21.75 4.34
N ARG A 164 -30.96 21.81 3.42
CA ARG A 164 -29.98 22.89 3.32
C ARG A 164 -29.82 23.30 1.86
N PRO A 165 -29.51 24.58 1.58
CA PRO A 165 -29.33 25.06 0.22
C PRO A 165 -28.39 24.13 -0.55
N ARG A 166 -28.82 23.65 -1.72
CA ARG A 166 -27.90 23.04 -2.69
C ARG A 166 -26.87 24.12 -3.01
N TYR A 167 -25.61 23.86 -2.67
CA TYR A 167 -24.52 24.75 -3.03
C TYR A 167 -24.58 25.07 -4.52
N THR A 168 -24.32 26.32 -4.85
CA THR A 168 -24.31 26.85 -6.21
C THR A 168 -22.88 26.89 -6.74
N LEU A 169 -22.73 27.16 -8.04
CA LEU A 169 -21.41 27.39 -8.62
C LEU A 169 -20.75 28.63 -8.00
N GLU A 170 -21.53 29.65 -7.66
CA GLU A 170 -21.09 30.85 -6.93
C GLU A 170 -20.51 30.49 -5.56
N ASP A 171 -21.08 29.52 -4.83
CA ASP A 171 -20.52 29.04 -3.57
C ASP A 171 -19.14 28.38 -3.77
N ALA A 172 -18.97 27.64 -4.87
CA ALA A 172 -17.67 27.04 -5.24
C ALA A 172 -16.64 28.11 -5.60
N ARG A 173 -17.05 29.14 -6.36
CA ARG A 173 -16.21 30.29 -6.71
C ARG A 173 -15.80 31.08 -5.47
N LYS A 174 -16.73 31.30 -4.53
CA LYS A 174 -16.46 32.00 -3.27
C LYS A 174 -15.46 31.25 -2.40
N ILE A 175 -15.66 29.94 -2.18
CA ILE A 175 -14.70 29.12 -1.43
C ILE A 175 -13.32 29.11 -2.11
N ALA A 176 -13.29 29.10 -3.45
CA ALA A 176 -12.03 29.19 -4.16
C ALA A 176 -11.34 30.53 -3.92
N HIS A 177 -12.08 31.64 -4.02
CA HIS A 177 -11.58 32.98 -3.77
C HIS A 177 -11.06 33.15 -2.34
N ASP A 178 -11.82 32.69 -1.34
CA ASP A 178 -11.44 32.74 0.09
C ASP A 178 -10.13 31.99 0.37
N ARG A 179 -9.77 31.03 -0.49
CA ARG A 179 -8.51 30.26 -0.43
C ARG A 179 -7.47 30.71 -1.45
N ASN A 180 -7.58 31.94 -1.94
CA ASN A 180 -6.72 32.55 -2.95
C ASN A 180 -6.63 31.71 -4.24
N GLY A 181 -7.72 31.10 -4.66
CA GLY A 181 -7.82 30.28 -5.86
C GLY A 181 -9.02 30.62 -6.71
N LYS A 182 -9.23 29.83 -7.78
CA LYS A 182 -10.35 29.98 -8.72
C LYS A 182 -11.00 28.63 -8.97
N CYS A 183 -12.32 28.61 -9.11
CA CYS A 183 -13.05 27.46 -9.64
C CYS A 183 -13.20 27.67 -11.16
N LEU A 184 -12.65 26.77 -11.96
CA LEU A 184 -12.63 26.85 -13.43
C LEU A 184 -13.82 26.14 -14.08
N SER A 185 -14.59 25.36 -13.31
CA SER A 185 -15.78 24.69 -13.84
C SER A 185 -16.90 25.69 -14.19
N GLU A 186 -17.57 25.45 -15.30
CA GLU A 186 -18.71 26.26 -15.76
C GLU A 186 -20.06 25.76 -15.23
N LYS A 187 -20.14 24.50 -14.80
CA LYS A 187 -21.39 23.86 -14.35
C LYS A 187 -21.18 23.15 -13.03
N TYR A 188 -22.14 23.34 -12.12
CA TYR A 188 -22.23 22.61 -10.86
C TYR A 188 -23.43 21.67 -10.90
N ILE A 189 -23.19 20.35 -10.86
CA ILE A 189 -24.25 19.33 -10.91
C ILE A 189 -24.67 18.94 -9.50
N ASN A 190 -23.70 18.52 -8.68
CA ASN A 190 -23.91 18.16 -7.28
C ASN A 190 -22.57 18.21 -6.52
N ASN A 191 -22.61 17.98 -5.20
CA ASN A 191 -21.43 18.05 -4.33
C ASN A 191 -20.46 16.86 -4.45
N MET A 192 -20.85 15.81 -5.16
CA MET A 192 -20.07 14.60 -5.43
C MET A 192 -19.43 14.61 -6.82
N THR A 193 -19.89 15.45 -7.74
CA THR A 193 -19.26 15.66 -9.04
C THR A 193 -17.97 16.45 -8.87
N ALA A 194 -16.92 16.03 -9.57
CA ALA A 194 -15.65 16.74 -9.56
C ALA A 194 -15.77 18.09 -10.28
N LEU A 195 -15.23 19.12 -9.65
CA LEU A 195 -15.01 20.44 -10.24
C LEU A 195 -13.51 20.64 -10.46
N LEU A 196 -13.17 21.50 -11.42
CA LEU A 196 -11.81 21.92 -11.72
C LEU A 196 -11.49 23.17 -10.89
N TRP A 197 -10.40 23.09 -10.12
CA TRP A 197 -9.95 24.15 -9.22
C TRP A 197 -8.54 24.59 -9.59
N CYS A 198 -8.21 25.85 -9.33
CA CYS A 198 -6.90 26.45 -9.50
C CYS A 198 -6.49 27.17 -8.20
N CYS A 199 -5.24 27.06 -7.76
CA CYS A 199 -4.74 27.77 -6.57
C CYS A 199 -3.93 29.01 -6.95
N PHE A 200 -3.54 29.82 -5.96
CA PHE A 200 -2.74 31.03 -6.20
C PHE A 200 -1.41 30.77 -6.93
N LYS A 201 -0.84 29.56 -6.78
CA LYS A 201 0.39 29.15 -7.47
C LYS A 201 0.15 28.65 -8.90
N GLY A 202 -1.09 28.70 -9.40
CA GLY A 202 -1.46 28.26 -10.75
C GLY A 202 -1.65 26.76 -10.92
N HIS A 203 -1.66 25.95 -9.85
CA HIS A 203 -1.89 24.51 -9.98
C HIS A 203 -3.37 24.21 -10.21
N GLU A 204 -3.67 23.41 -11.23
CA GLU A 204 -5.01 22.96 -11.56
C GLU A 204 -5.25 21.52 -11.09
N TRP A 205 -6.40 21.24 -10.47
CA TRP A 205 -6.76 19.89 -10.06
C TRP A 205 -8.26 19.65 -10.01
N ASN A 206 -8.65 18.39 -10.14
CA ASN A 206 -10.04 17.96 -9.99
C ASN A 206 -10.33 17.55 -8.55
N ALA A 207 -11.36 18.12 -7.96
CA ALA A 207 -11.84 17.74 -6.63
C ALA A 207 -13.34 17.96 -6.49
N THR A 208 -14.00 17.15 -5.66
CA THR A 208 -15.42 17.33 -5.36
C THR A 208 -15.61 18.49 -4.39
N PHE A 209 -16.71 19.24 -4.56
CA PHE A 209 -17.04 20.34 -3.66
C PHE A 209 -17.17 19.89 -2.20
N ASN A 210 -17.72 18.70 -1.96
CA ASN A 210 -17.81 18.12 -0.62
C ASN A 210 -16.42 17.93 0.03
N SER A 211 -15.42 17.51 -0.74
CA SER A 211 -14.05 17.34 -0.25
C SER A 211 -13.43 18.68 0.13
N ILE A 212 -13.57 19.69 -0.73
CA ILE A 212 -13.02 21.02 -0.50
C ILE A 212 -13.63 21.69 0.73
N LYS A 213 -14.97 21.62 0.85
CA LYS A 213 -15.71 22.29 1.93
C LYS A 213 -15.65 21.54 3.26
N ASN A 214 -15.96 20.24 3.28
CA ASN A 214 -16.15 19.49 4.52
C ASN A 214 -14.90 18.76 4.99
N ALA A 215 -14.04 18.30 4.07
CA ALA A 215 -12.79 17.60 4.43
C ALA A 215 -11.58 18.56 4.55
N ASN A 216 -11.82 19.87 4.44
CA ASN A 216 -10.81 20.93 4.43
C ASN A 216 -9.63 20.64 3.46
N SER A 217 -9.87 19.88 2.40
CA SER A 217 -8.85 19.56 1.41
C SER A 217 -8.70 20.73 0.44
N TRP A 218 -7.48 21.00 0.00
CA TRP A 218 -7.20 22.06 -0.98
C TRP A 218 -6.18 21.58 -2.00
N CYS A 219 -5.49 22.51 -2.64
CA CYS A 219 -4.47 22.25 -3.65
C CYS A 219 -3.52 21.14 -3.18
N PRO A 220 -3.51 20.00 -3.87
CA PRO A 220 -2.74 18.86 -3.43
C PRO A 220 -1.24 19.08 -3.72
N HIS A 221 -0.90 19.99 -4.65
CA HIS A 221 0.46 20.53 -4.85
C HIS A 221 0.93 21.43 -3.70
N CYS A 222 0.08 22.28 -3.13
CA CYS A 222 0.48 23.17 -2.03
C CYS A 222 0.43 22.50 -0.65
N SER A 223 -0.44 21.52 -0.44
CA SER A 223 -0.55 20.77 0.82
C SER A 223 0.51 19.68 0.99
N GLY A 224 1.45 19.56 0.05
CA GLY A 224 2.51 18.58 0.06
C GLY A 224 2.09 17.14 -0.27
N ARG A 225 0.82 16.91 -0.66
CA ARG A 225 0.37 15.59 -1.16
C ARG A 225 0.93 15.26 -2.55
N TYR A 226 1.33 16.27 -3.32
CA TYR A 226 2.18 16.17 -4.52
C TYR A 226 3.56 16.80 -4.25
N ALA A 227 4.14 16.64 -3.05
CA ALA A 227 5.46 17.18 -2.70
C ALA A 227 6.61 16.42 -3.36
N CYS A 228 6.63 16.44 -4.68
CA CYS A 228 7.80 16.16 -5.48
C CYS A 228 7.65 16.99 -6.76
N ASN A 229 8.32 18.13 -6.83
CA ASN A 229 8.53 18.82 -8.10
C ASN A 229 9.67 18.13 -8.83
N ILE A 230 9.71 18.24 -10.16
CA ILE A 230 10.85 17.76 -10.96
C ILE A 230 12.18 18.34 -10.45
N ASP A 231 12.17 19.51 -9.80
CA ASP A 231 13.34 20.12 -9.18
C ASP A 231 13.90 19.28 -8.02
N GLN A 232 13.06 18.66 -7.19
CA GLN A 232 13.50 17.69 -6.19
C GLN A 232 14.16 16.48 -6.84
N ALA A 233 13.62 15.98 -7.96
CA ALA A 233 14.25 14.89 -8.70
C ALA A 233 15.62 15.31 -9.25
N LYS A 234 15.74 16.53 -9.79
CA LYS A 234 17.01 17.10 -10.26
C LYS A 234 18.01 17.31 -9.12
N GLN A 235 17.57 17.80 -7.96
CA GLN A 235 18.41 17.97 -6.78
C GLN A 235 18.91 16.62 -6.23
N ILE A 236 18.05 15.61 -6.18
CA ILE A 236 18.43 14.25 -5.77
C ILE A 236 19.39 13.60 -6.78
N ALA A 237 19.19 13.87 -8.07
CA ALA A 237 20.13 13.41 -9.07
C ALA A 237 21.48 14.08 -8.89
N PHE A 238 21.49 15.40 -8.75
CA PHE A 238 22.71 16.19 -8.53
C PHE A 238 23.46 15.74 -7.28
N SER A 239 22.77 15.52 -6.15
CA SER A 239 23.39 15.05 -4.90
C SER A 239 23.96 13.63 -4.98
N ARG A 240 23.62 12.87 -6.04
CA ARG A 240 24.14 11.53 -6.33
C ARG A 240 25.06 11.50 -7.56
N ASN A 241 25.63 12.65 -7.89
CA ASN A 241 26.50 12.87 -9.05
C ASN A 241 25.85 12.36 -10.35
N GLY A 242 24.55 12.61 -10.50
CA GLY A 242 23.78 12.26 -11.68
C GLY A 242 22.89 13.39 -12.11
N GLU A 243 22.08 13.10 -13.12
CA GLU A 243 21.18 14.06 -13.75
C GLU A 243 19.80 13.42 -13.91
N CYS A 244 18.76 14.19 -13.63
CA CYS A 244 17.40 13.81 -14.00
C CYS A 244 17.13 14.40 -15.38
N LEU A 245 17.03 13.56 -16.40
CA LEU A 245 16.81 13.95 -17.79
C LEU A 245 15.34 14.24 -18.10
N SER A 246 14.44 13.97 -17.16
CA SER A 246 13.01 14.22 -17.35
C SER A 246 12.67 15.69 -17.22
N THR A 247 11.84 16.19 -18.14
CA THR A 247 11.35 17.57 -18.14
C THR A 247 9.98 17.72 -17.46
N SER A 248 9.19 16.64 -17.41
CA SER A 248 7.86 16.60 -16.79
C SER A 248 7.80 15.60 -15.64
N TYR A 249 7.11 15.95 -14.56
CA TYR A 249 6.83 15.08 -13.42
C TYR A 249 5.31 15.03 -13.19
N PHE A 250 4.75 13.82 -13.10
CA PHE A 250 3.31 13.63 -12.89
C PHE A 250 2.99 13.21 -11.45
N ASN A 251 3.69 12.18 -10.93
CA ASN A 251 3.52 11.69 -9.57
C ASN A 251 4.72 10.82 -9.11
N ASN A 252 4.68 10.34 -7.85
CA ASN A 252 5.78 9.60 -7.23
C ASN A 252 5.96 8.18 -7.77
N TYR A 253 5.00 7.69 -8.56
CA TYR A 253 4.97 6.37 -9.15
C TYR A 253 5.18 6.40 -10.67
N SER A 254 5.23 7.58 -11.29
CA SER A 254 5.60 7.73 -12.69
C SER A 254 7.10 7.60 -12.83
N ASP A 255 7.54 6.87 -13.85
CA ASP A 255 8.95 6.72 -14.16
C ASP A 255 9.55 8.04 -14.63
N LEU A 256 10.70 8.36 -14.06
CA LEU A 256 11.58 9.43 -14.53
C LEU A 256 12.82 8.80 -15.16
N LEU A 257 13.35 9.47 -16.16
CA LEU A 257 14.63 9.20 -16.80
C LEU A 257 15.77 9.81 -15.98
N TRP A 258 16.73 8.98 -15.61
CA TRP A 258 17.90 9.34 -14.81
C TRP A 258 19.18 8.98 -15.55
N LYS A 259 20.24 9.73 -15.28
CA LYS A 259 21.60 9.50 -15.75
C LYS A 259 22.56 9.58 -14.56
N CYS A 260 23.54 8.69 -14.49
CA CYS A 260 24.56 8.74 -13.42
C CYS A 260 25.87 9.32 -13.96
N VAL A 261 26.84 9.56 -13.08
CA VAL A 261 28.19 10.03 -13.44
C VAL A 261 28.87 9.16 -14.49
N LYS A 262 28.63 7.84 -14.49
CA LYS A 262 29.20 6.90 -15.46
C LYS A 262 28.46 6.89 -16.81
N GLY A 263 27.48 7.78 -17.00
CA GLY A 263 26.71 7.89 -18.23
C GLY A 263 25.59 6.86 -18.41
N HIS A 264 25.39 5.92 -17.48
CA HIS A 264 24.26 4.99 -17.57
C HIS A 264 22.94 5.73 -17.43
N ILE A 265 22.00 5.41 -18.33
CA ILE A 265 20.65 5.97 -18.37
C ILE A 265 19.66 4.87 -17.94
N TRP A 266 18.72 5.18 -17.05
CA TRP A 266 17.69 4.22 -16.63
C TRP A 266 16.38 4.91 -16.23
N HIS A 267 15.31 4.12 -16.19
CA HIS A 267 14.00 4.55 -15.72
C HIS A 267 13.82 4.15 -14.26
N ALA A 268 13.37 5.09 -13.43
CA ALA A 268 12.97 4.79 -12.07
C ALA A 268 11.98 5.82 -11.55
N THR A 269 11.08 5.38 -10.68
CA THR A 269 10.16 6.27 -9.96
C THR A 269 10.87 7.09 -8.90
N LEU A 270 10.40 8.30 -8.67
CA LEU A 270 10.98 9.16 -7.63
C LEU A 270 10.86 8.55 -6.23
N ASN A 271 9.77 7.83 -5.93
CA ASN A 271 9.62 7.09 -4.67
C ASN A 271 10.68 5.99 -4.49
N ALA A 272 11.07 5.27 -5.56
CA ALA A 272 12.14 4.29 -5.47
C ALA A 272 13.49 4.96 -5.12
N ILE A 273 13.77 6.07 -5.80
CA ILE A 273 15.01 6.83 -5.64
C ILE A 273 15.10 7.54 -4.28
N LYS A 274 14.00 8.16 -3.82
CA LYS A 274 13.91 8.94 -2.58
C LYS A 274 13.67 8.06 -1.35
N ASP A 275 12.58 7.30 -1.35
CA ASP A 275 12.09 6.61 -0.15
C ASP A 275 12.71 5.21 0.02
N ARG A 276 12.94 4.49 -1.09
CA ARG A 276 13.64 3.19 -1.06
C ARG A 276 15.16 3.33 -1.20
N ASN A 277 15.64 4.56 -1.34
CA ASN A 277 17.06 4.90 -1.47
C ASN A 277 17.77 4.09 -2.58
N THR A 278 17.08 3.71 -3.67
CA THR A 278 17.71 3.02 -4.79
C THR A 278 18.42 4.03 -5.71
N TRP A 279 19.41 3.56 -6.45
CA TRP A 279 20.08 4.38 -7.48
C TRP A 279 20.32 3.53 -8.73
N CYS A 280 21.03 4.09 -9.71
CA CYS A 280 21.36 3.49 -11.00
C CYS A 280 21.58 1.97 -10.88
N PRO A 281 20.74 1.11 -11.50
CA PRO A 281 20.85 -0.34 -11.36
C PRO A 281 22.16 -0.89 -11.94
N PHE A 282 22.73 -0.15 -12.90
CA PHE A 282 24.02 -0.43 -13.50
C PHE A 282 25.20 0.06 -12.62
N CYS A 283 24.95 1.08 -11.78
CA CYS A 283 25.93 1.58 -10.83
C CYS A 283 25.66 0.98 -9.45
N PRO A 284 26.54 0.14 -8.99
CA PRO A 284 26.28 -0.67 -7.83
C PRO A 284 26.42 0.10 -6.53
N LYS A 285 25.30 0.16 -5.80
CA LYS A 285 25.23 0.66 -4.42
C LYS A 285 26.20 -0.02 -3.44
N TYR A 286 26.72 -1.20 -3.83
CA TYR A 286 27.70 -2.01 -3.10
C TYR A 286 28.97 -2.36 -3.91
N LYS A 287 29.18 -1.79 -5.12
CA LYS A 287 30.46 -2.02 -5.83
C LYS A 287 31.46 -0.88 -5.70
N ARG A 288 31.32 0.18 -4.89
CA ARG A 288 32.52 1.03 -4.66
C ARG A 288 33.52 0.32 -3.75
N GLU A 289 33.09 -0.16 -2.59
CA GLU A 289 33.90 -1.07 -1.75
C GLU A 289 34.30 -2.34 -2.52
N LYS A 290 33.38 -2.98 -3.25
CA LYS A 290 33.72 -4.16 -4.06
C LYS A 290 34.72 -3.84 -5.17
N LEU A 291 34.59 -2.70 -5.86
CA LEU A 291 35.52 -2.26 -6.90
C LEU A 291 36.89 -1.94 -6.32
N CYS A 292 36.95 -1.21 -5.20
CA CYS A 292 38.20 -0.95 -4.52
C CYS A 292 38.87 -2.26 -4.12
N ARG A 293 38.08 -3.22 -3.60
CA ARG A 293 38.56 -4.57 -3.27
C ARG A 293 39.03 -5.34 -4.50
N GLU A 294 38.29 -5.29 -5.62
CA GLU A 294 38.65 -5.96 -6.88
C GLU A 294 39.96 -5.39 -7.44
N ILE A 295 40.11 -4.07 -7.49
CA ILE A 295 41.36 -3.40 -7.93
C ILE A 295 42.52 -3.79 -7.00
N LEU A 296 42.34 -3.71 -5.68
CA LEU A 296 43.37 -4.14 -4.72
C LEU A 296 43.73 -5.63 -4.89
N THR A 297 42.74 -6.47 -5.20
CA THR A 297 42.95 -7.90 -5.43
C THR A 297 43.75 -8.17 -6.69
N GLU A 298 43.60 -7.33 -7.72
CA GLU A 298 44.39 -7.40 -8.95
C GLU A 298 45.88 -7.11 -8.69
N TYR A 299 46.19 -6.13 -7.84
CA TYR A 299 47.58 -5.77 -7.50
C TYR A 299 48.22 -6.69 -6.46
N LEU A 300 47.50 -7.03 -5.39
CA LEU A 300 48.07 -7.64 -4.18
C LEU A 300 47.50 -9.03 -3.84
N GLY A 301 46.56 -9.54 -4.64
CA GLY A 301 45.81 -10.75 -4.33
C GLY A 301 44.75 -10.54 -3.23
N SER A 302 44.14 -11.64 -2.79
CA SER A 302 42.99 -11.59 -1.88
C SER A 302 43.31 -10.90 -0.54
N PRO A 303 42.44 -10.01 -0.03
CA PRO A 303 42.59 -9.40 1.29
C PRO A 303 42.33 -10.40 2.42
N SER A 304 42.54 -9.96 3.66
CA SER A 304 42.16 -10.72 4.86
C SER A 304 40.68 -11.11 4.84
N LEU A 305 40.39 -12.34 5.24
CA LEU A 305 39.03 -12.82 5.47
C LEU A 305 38.35 -12.07 6.63
N THR A 306 39.14 -11.56 7.57
CA THR A 306 38.65 -10.85 8.75
C THR A 306 38.65 -9.35 8.50
N ARG A 307 37.45 -8.76 8.48
CA ARG A 307 37.25 -7.30 8.40
C ARG A 307 37.22 -6.58 9.76
N ARG A 308 37.17 -7.34 10.85
CA ARG A 308 37.15 -6.83 12.24
C ARG A 308 38.33 -7.41 13.01
N PRO A 309 39.55 -6.92 12.74
CA PRO A 309 40.72 -7.38 13.47
C PRO A 309 40.57 -7.10 14.98
N GLU A 310 41.19 -7.93 15.81
CA GLU A 310 41.03 -7.89 17.27
C GLU A 310 41.41 -6.55 17.89
N PHE A 311 42.39 -5.85 17.33
CA PHE A 311 42.84 -4.54 17.81
C PHE A 311 41.79 -3.43 17.67
N LEU A 312 40.72 -3.65 16.90
CA LEU A 312 39.62 -2.71 16.77
C LEU A 312 38.52 -2.89 17.82
N LYS A 313 38.68 -3.82 18.77
CA LYS A 313 37.76 -4.02 19.90
C LYS A 313 38.01 -3.02 21.01
N THR A 314 36.95 -2.36 21.46
CA THR A 314 36.98 -1.44 22.61
C THR A 314 35.89 -1.82 23.62
N GLN A 315 35.90 -1.21 24.80
CA GLN A 315 34.83 -1.41 25.79
C GLN A 315 33.45 -1.01 25.24
N GLU A 316 33.40 -0.02 24.35
CA GLU A 316 32.18 0.41 23.66
C GLU A 316 31.85 -0.45 22.42
N HIS A 317 32.87 -1.06 21.81
CA HIS A 317 32.75 -1.87 20.60
C HIS A 317 33.29 -3.29 20.82
N LEU A 318 32.55 -4.09 21.59
CA LEU A 318 32.91 -5.48 21.94
C LEU A 318 33.18 -6.39 20.73
N ASN A 319 32.50 -6.15 19.61
CA ASN A 319 32.66 -6.91 18.36
C ASN A 319 33.72 -6.34 17.42
N GLY A 320 34.36 -5.23 17.80
CA GLY A 320 35.33 -4.52 16.99
C GLY A 320 34.71 -3.61 15.93
N LEU A 321 35.44 -2.55 15.57
CA LEU A 321 35.15 -1.76 14.37
C LEU A 321 35.51 -2.53 13.10
N GLU A 322 34.87 -2.20 11.99
CA GLU A 322 35.08 -2.85 10.69
C GLU A 322 35.97 -2.00 9.78
N LEU A 323 36.87 -2.66 9.04
CA LEU A 323 37.63 -2.10 7.93
C LEU A 323 37.10 -2.65 6.60
N ASP A 324 36.94 -1.79 5.59
CA ASP A 324 36.37 -2.23 4.31
C ASP A 324 37.29 -3.24 3.61
N THR A 325 38.58 -2.94 3.51
CA THR A 325 39.58 -3.87 2.97
C THR A 325 40.85 -3.82 3.82
N PHE A 326 41.26 -4.96 4.35
CA PHE A 326 42.39 -5.07 5.28
C PHE A 326 43.45 -6.05 4.74
N TYR A 327 44.70 -5.59 4.69
CA TYR A 327 45.86 -6.35 4.26
C TYR A 327 46.90 -6.39 5.41
N PRO A 328 46.73 -7.29 6.38
CA PRO A 328 47.63 -7.38 7.54
C PRO A 328 49.08 -7.65 7.13
N GLN A 329 49.30 -8.45 6.08
CA GLN A 329 50.64 -8.79 5.59
C GLN A 329 51.43 -7.60 5.04
N TYR A 330 50.72 -6.55 4.63
CA TYR A 330 51.30 -5.31 4.10
C TYR A 330 51.14 -4.14 5.08
N GLY A 331 50.59 -4.38 6.28
CA GLY A 331 50.42 -3.36 7.31
C GLY A 331 49.50 -2.20 6.92
N PHE A 332 48.47 -2.42 6.10
CA PHE A 332 47.56 -1.33 5.70
C PHE A 332 46.10 -1.75 5.55
N ALA A 333 45.22 -0.75 5.54
CA ALA A 333 43.79 -0.91 5.29
C ALA A 333 43.25 0.24 4.43
N ILE A 334 42.19 -0.03 3.67
CA ILE A 334 41.43 0.98 2.92
C ILE A 334 40.01 1.10 3.47
N GLU A 335 39.57 2.34 3.66
CA GLU A 335 38.19 2.75 3.97
C GLU A 335 37.62 3.58 2.81
N VAL A 336 36.42 3.24 2.35
CA VAL A 336 35.71 3.94 1.28
C VAL A 336 34.75 4.94 1.87
N GLN A 337 35.08 6.23 1.74
CA GLN A 337 34.36 7.29 2.44
C GLN A 337 33.25 7.92 1.58
N GLY A 338 32.02 7.88 2.08
CA GLY A 338 30.85 8.56 1.51
C GLY A 338 30.75 10.04 1.92
N ILE A 339 29.89 10.81 1.23
CA ILE A 339 29.62 12.23 1.55
C ILE A 339 29.18 12.45 3.02
N GLN A 340 28.53 11.44 3.59
CA GLN A 340 28.09 11.41 5.00
C GLN A 340 29.25 11.49 6.01
N HIS A 341 30.48 11.16 5.62
CA HIS A 341 31.66 11.26 6.50
C HIS A 341 32.29 12.66 6.47
N GLU A 342 32.06 13.44 5.41
CA GLU A 342 32.59 14.80 5.26
C GLU A 342 31.62 15.85 5.82
N LYS A 343 30.31 15.70 5.54
CA LYS A 343 29.31 16.74 5.81
C LYS A 343 28.06 16.18 6.45
N TYR A 344 27.49 16.97 7.36
CA TYR A 344 26.16 16.73 7.86
C TYR A 344 25.15 16.76 6.70
N HIS A 345 24.39 15.69 6.60
CA HIS A 345 23.30 15.56 5.65
C HIS A 345 22.06 15.02 6.38
N GLU A 346 20.93 15.74 6.30
CA GLU A 346 19.70 15.44 7.05
C GLU A 346 19.24 13.99 6.86
N PHE A 347 19.30 13.50 5.62
CA PHE A 347 18.91 12.13 5.28
C PHE A 347 19.77 11.06 5.98
N PHE A 348 21.10 11.21 5.99
CA PHE A 348 22.01 10.19 6.55
C PHE A 348 22.03 10.22 8.09
N HIS A 349 21.82 11.40 8.67
CA HIS A 349 21.88 11.61 10.12
C HIS A 349 20.49 11.69 10.79
N LYS A 350 19.42 11.38 10.04
CA LYS A 350 18.02 11.38 10.51
C LYS A 350 17.61 12.69 11.19
N SER A 351 18.03 13.81 10.63
CA SER A 351 17.78 15.16 11.16
C SER A 351 18.36 15.40 12.58
N ASP A 352 19.26 14.55 13.07
CA ASP A 352 19.92 14.69 14.38
C ASP A 352 21.44 14.89 14.20
N PRO A 353 21.96 16.10 14.46
CA PRO A 353 23.39 16.40 14.38
C PRO A 353 24.29 15.51 15.24
N ASN A 354 23.77 14.96 16.35
CA ASN A 354 24.55 14.07 17.21
C ASN A 354 24.96 12.78 16.50
N ASN A 355 24.20 12.33 15.50
CA ASN A 355 24.57 11.13 14.73
C ASN A 355 25.80 11.38 13.86
N PHE A 356 25.98 12.59 13.34
CA PHE A 356 27.18 12.98 12.59
C PHE A 356 28.39 13.08 13.52
N ILE A 357 28.22 13.65 14.71
CA ILE A 357 29.28 13.71 15.73
C ILE A 357 29.72 12.29 16.11
N LYS A 358 28.77 11.38 16.41
CA LYS A 358 29.07 9.98 16.71
C LYS A 358 29.80 9.26 15.57
N GLN A 359 29.45 9.59 14.33
CA GLN A 359 30.13 9.03 13.16
C GLN A 359 31.58 9.54 13.07
N GLN A 360 31.82 10.84 13.24
CA GLN A 360 33.17 11.40 13.29
C GLN A 360 34.00 10.82 14.44
N THR A 361 33.41 10.66 15.64
CA THR A 361 34.08 10.03 16.78
C THR A 361 34.52 8.60 16.45
N ARG A 362 33.68 7.83 15.77
CA ARG A 362 34.05 6.47 15.31
C ARG A 362 35.15 6.47 14.27
N ASP A 363 35.10 7.37 13.30
CA ASP A 363 36.12 7.46 12.24
C ASP A 363 37.48 7.89 12.83
N GLN A 364 37.46 8.78 13.82
CA GLN A 364 38.64 9.17 14.58
C GLN A 364 39.20 8.00 15.40
N LEU A 365 38.35 7.28 16.13
CA LEU A 365 38.75 6.11 16.91
C LEU A 365 39.36 5.01 16.03
N LYS A 366 38.80 4.76 14.83
CA LYS A 366 39.40 3.81 13.86
C LYS A 366 40.83 4.21 13.50
N ARG A 367 41.05 5.51 13.26
CA ARG A 367 42.35 6.05 12.85
C ARG A 367 43.38 5.85 13.96
N GLU A 368 43.03 6.22 15.18
CA GLU A 368 43.88 6.07 16.37
C GLU A 368 44.26 4.60 16.59
N LEU A 369 43.28 3.70 16.58
CA LEU A 369 43.54 2.27 16.76
C LEU A 369 44.39 1.66 15.64
N CYS A 370 44.24 2.12 14.39
CA CYS A 370 45.11 1.68 13.30
C CYS A 370 46.55 2.19 13.49
N GLU A 371 46.71 3.46 13.87
CA GLU A 371 48.02 4.08 14.12
C GLU A 371 48.77 3.39 15.28
N GLU A 372 48.09 3.13 16.40
CA GLU A 372 48.64 2.39 17.55
C GLU A 372 49.12 0.99 17.19
N ASN A 373 48.50 0.37 16.18
CA ASN A 373 48.82 -0.98 15.72
C ASN A 373 49.67 -0.99 14.45
N GLN A 374 50.27 0.16 14.07
CA GLN A 374 51.13 0.31 12.91
C GLN A 374 50.46 -0.11 11.59
N ILE A 375 49.15 0.09 11.49
CA ILE A 375 48.36 -0.13 10.27
C ILE A 375 48.15 1.22 9.57
N ALA A 376 48.70 1.36 8.37
CA ALA A 376 48.46 2.53 7.54
C ALA A 376 47.01 2.53 7.03
N LEU A 377 46.17 3.39 7.60
CA LEU A 377 44.79 3.56 7.14
C LEU A 377 44.74 4.59 5.99
N ARG A 378 44.25 4.16 4.83
CA ARG A 378 44.07 5.00 3.64
C ARG A 378 42.60 5.14 3.29
N TYR A 379 42.26 6.29 2.71
CA TYR A 379 40.86 6.62 2.38
C TYR A 379 40.69 6.73 0.87
N VAL A 380 39.56 6.26 0.38
CA VAL A 380 39.10 6.47 -1.00
C VAL A 380 37.75 7.18 -0.95
N TRP A 381 37.76 8.48 -1.22
CA TRP A 381 36.58 9.35 -1.12
C TRP A 381 35.63 9.18 -2.28
N TYR A 382 34.32 9.35 -2.04
CA TYR A 382 33.26 9.13 -3.02
C TYR A 382 33.35 9.93 -4.32
N TYR A 383 34.15 11.00 -4.37
CA TYR A 383 34.39 11.81 -5.58
C TYR A 383 35.66 11.41 -6.34
N GLU A 384 36.54 10.61 -5.76
CA GLU A 384 37.80 10.18 -6.39
C GLU A 384 37.56 9.02 -7.38
N ASP A 385 38.49 8.83 -8.33
CA ASP A 385 38.52 7.63 -9.17
C ASP A 385 39.38 6.53 -8.51
N PRO A 386 38.80 5.38 -8.11
CA PRO A 386 39.56 4.28 -7.50
C PRO A 386 40.69 3.74 -8.37
N TYR A 387 40.57 3.81 -9.71
CA TYR A 387 41.64 3.34 -10.61
C TYR A 387 42.88 4.24 -10.61
N VAL A 388 42.74 5.47 -10.10
CA VAL A 388 43.85 6.42 -9.99
C VAL A 388 44.38 6.43 -8.56
N VAL A 389 43.49 6.61 -7.59
CA VAL A 389 43.86 6.82 -6.18
C VAL A 389 44.38 5.54 -5.51
N ILE A 390 43.88 4.36 -5.87
CA ILE A 390 44.40 3.12 -5.27
C ILE A 390 45.85 2.88 -5.68
N PRO A 391 46.24 2.93 -6.97
CA PRO A 391 47.66 2.83 -7.34
C PRO A 391 48.54 3.90 -6.70
N GLU A 392 48.05 5.13 -6.50
CA GLU A 392 48.79 6.17 -5.78
C GLU A 392 49.07 5.78 -4.34
N HIS A 393 48.05 5.34 -3.59
CA HIS A 393 48.23 4.83 -2.22
C HIS A 393 49.22 3.66 -2.17
N LEU A 394 49.14 2.74 -3.14
CA LEU A 394 50.04 1.58 -3.20
C LEU A 394 51.50 1.99 -3.49
N ARG A 395 51.73 2.99 -4.38
CA ARG A 395 53.06 3.54 -4.63
C ARG A 395 53.62 4.28 -3.42
N GLU A 396 52.80 5.07 -2.72
CA GLU A 396 53.21 5.75 -1.49
C GLU A 396 53.62 4.77 -0.39
N LEU A 397 52.97 3.60 -0.34
CA LEU A 397 53.32 2.52 0.58
C LEU A 397 54.50 1.65 0.09
N GLY A 398 55.04 1.92 -1.11
CA GLY A 398 56.13 1.16 -1.71
C GLY A 398 55.75 -0.28 -2.09
N LEU A 399 54.46 -0.55 -2.33
CA LEU A 399 53.94 -1.88 -2.64
C LEU A 399 53.93 -2.20 -4.14
N ILE A 400 53.93 -1.15 -4.98
CA ILE A 400 54.02 -1.24 -6.44
C ILE A 400 54.97 -0.14 -6.96
N GLU A 401 55.48 -0.31 -8.17
CA GLU A 401 56.33 0.68 -8.87
C GLU A 401 55.55 1.89 -9.43
#